data_AF-A0A2D5ZF81-F1
#
_entry.id   AF-A0A2D5ZF81-F1
#
_cell.length_a   1.000
_cell.length_b   1.000
_cell.length_c   1.000
_cell.angle_alpha   90.00
_cell.angle_beta   90.00
_cell.angle_gamma   90.00
#
_symmetry.space_group_name_H-M   'P 1'
#
loop_
_entity.id
_entity.type
_entity.pdbx_description
1 polymer ?
#
loop_
_entity_poly.entity_id
_entity_poly.type
_entity_poly.pdbx_seq_one_letter_code
_entity_poly.pdbx_strand_id
1 'polypeptide(L)'
;MTNVKWTLSAFVLLLCLSLPSTEAATDRGHAWIRSRPFTTAALVLGDKTFDAAQYGRVCNTLLAWKPRDSLFARAAAADMPWHGHAKPRRFNPGDDPERNVRFGNVMKDRIRQIQTTHAGGTGWLVWDEPQRTSMPIAADIAKWIRENFPEALVYTNGLPMGARRPSKYYGEEPPGGKYPYDQYVQDLVDIIQPDVVGFDLYPFKEDGGTGNQFPTVAITRRVALKAGIPYWAIVQAYRDEGRGYRMPSESDVRMQVFSLLAHGYTGITYFTYDPAQGPAMVDRERKAAPIYYHVAQLNHEVENVGQALRFLTSTDVRIVPCNGNSAPAHTVPWAPGAGGESRIEAISITDTAPAPWKDVMVGFFEDDDGRRYVMVTNLWHGKGAAAHERPITVRIRLANDVKHVGRLARETGRPELLVVRDGVLELTLPGGTGDLLRLGDATFPGLEP
;
A
#
# COMPACT_ATOMS: atom_id res chain seq x y z
N MET A 1 -36.33 -42.61 69.16
CA MET A 1 -36.84 -41.46 68.39
C MET A 1 -35.93 -40.28 68.67
N THR A 2 -35.01 -39.97 67.77
CA THR A 2 -34.30 -38.68 67.69
C THR A 2 -33.53 -38.65 66.37
N ASN A 3 -34.03 -37.84 65.43
CA ASN A 3 -33.44 -37.57 64.12
C ASN A 3 -32.24 -36.61 64.27
N VAL A 4 -31.10 -36.94 63.66
CA VAL A 4 -30.04 -35.98 63.37
C VAL A 4 -29.78 -35.98 61.87
N LYS A 5 -30.00 -34.81 61.25
CA LYS A 5 -29.83 -34.54 59.82
C LYS A 5 -28.34 -34.39 59.51
N TRP A 6 -27.86 -35.08 58.47
CA TRP A 6 -26.55 -34.84 57.87
C TRP A 6 -26.71 -33.84 56.72
N THR A 7 -26.09 -32.68 56.83
CA THR A 7 -25.93 -31.70 55.75
C THR A 7 -24.68 -32.08 54.95
N LEU A 8 -24.87 -32.42 53.67
CA LEU A 8 -23.78 -32.67 52.71
C LEU A 8 -23.37 -31.31 52.10
N SER A 9 -22.17 -30.83 52.41
CA SER A 9 -21.56 -29.69 51.70
C SER A 9 -20.77 -30.22 50.49
N ALA A 10 -21.26 -29.92 49.28
CA ALA A 10 -20.53 -30.20 48.04
C ALA A 10 -19.48 -29.11 47.80
N PHE A 11 -18.20 -29.46 47.87
CA PHE A 11 -17.11 -28.64 47.35
C PHE A 11 -16.99 -28.89 45.84
N VAL A 12 -17.36 -27.89 45.03
CA VAL A 12 -17.08 -27.90 43.59
C VAL A 12 -15.69 -27.30 43.40
N LEU A 13 -14.72 -28.15 43.07
CA LEU A 13 -13.38 -27.74 42.66
C LEU A 13 -13.47 -27.27 41.20
N LEU A 14 -13.49 -25.95 40.97
CA LEU A 14 -13.35 -25.38 39.63
C LEU A 14 -11.87 -25.48 39.21
N LEU A 15 -11.54 -26.48 38.40
CA LEU A 15 -10.28 -26.49 37.64
C LEU A 15 -10.41 -25.45 36.51
N CYS A 16 -9.80 -24.27 36.70
CA CYS A 16 -9.54 -23.34 35.62
C CYS A 16 -8.45 -23.93 34.70
N LEU A 17 -8.87 -24.70 33.69
CA LEU A 17 -8.03 -25.00 32.54
C LEU A 17 -7.91 -23.72 31.71
N SER A 18 -6.77 -23.05 31.80
CA SER A 18 -6.37 -22.02 30.85
C SER A 18 -6.18 -22.69 29.49
N LEU A 19 -7.18 -22.56 28.62
CA LEU A 19 -7.01 -22.87 27.20
C LEU A 19 -5.93 -21.94 26.65
N PRO A 20 -4.93 -22.46 25.91
CA PRO A 20 -4.00 -21.60 25.21
C PRO A 20 -4.81 -20.71 24.27
N SER A 21 -4.57 -19.40 24.35
CA SER A 21 -5.02 -18.43 23.36
C SER A 21 -4.57 -18.93 22.00
N THR A 22 -5.50 -19.36 21.17
CA THR A 22 -5.24 -19.56 19.75
C THR A 22 -4.89 -18.21 19.18
N GLU A 23 -3.60 -17.92 18.99
CA GLU A 23 -3.18 -16.90 18.04
C GLU A 23 -3.95 -17.18 16.75
N ALA A 24 -4.77 -16.23 16.32
CA ALA A 24 -5.43 -16.33 15.04
C ALA A 24 -4.33 -16.49 13.98
N ALA A 25 -4.31 -17.61 13.27
CA ALA A 25 -3.29 -17.87 12.27
C ALA A 25 -3.23 -16.68 11.31
N THR A 26 -2.05 -16.06 11.19
CA THR A 26 -1.84 -14.92 10.29
C THR A 26 -2.23 -15.33 8.88
N ASP A 27 -3.06 -14.51 8.21
CA ASP A 27 -3.43 -14.76 6.82
C ASP A 27 -2.18 -14.87 5.92
N ARG A 28 -2.30 -15.66 4.85
CA ARG A 28 -1.24 -15.93 3.87
C ARG A 28 -0.57 -14.65 3.36
N GLY A 29 -1.34 -13.61 3.06
CA GLY A 29 -0.82 -12.33 2.60
C GLY A 29 0.03 -11.64 3.66
N HIS A 30 -0.47 -11.53 4.89
CA HIS A 30 0.28 -10.95 6.00
C HIS A 30 1.56 -11.72 6.32
N ALA A 31 1.53 -13.06 6.29
CA ALA A 31 2.71 -13.90 6.49
C ALA A 31 3.77 -13.66 5.40
N TRP A 32 3.34 -13.52 4.14
CA TRP A 32 4.24 -13.21 3.03
C TRP A 32 4.88 -11.82 3.19
N ILE A 33 4.10 -10.79 3.56
CA ILE A 33 4.56 -9.42 3.77
C ILE A 33 5.58 -9.35 4.93
N ARG A 34 5.28 -10.04 6.03
CA ARG A 34 6.13 -10.06 7.23
C ARG A 34 7.41 -10.90 7.10
N SER A 35 7.54 -11.70 6.05
CA SER A 35 8.78 -12.44 5.76
C SER A 35 9.72 -11.76 4.77
N ARG A 36 9.34 -10.59 4.21
CA ARG A 36 10.11 -9.90 3.16
C ARG A 36 10.25 -8.40 3.40
N PRO A 37 11.26 -7.73 2.83
CA PRO A 37 11.31 -6.28 2.79
C PRO A 37 10.02 -5.69 2.21
N PHE A 38 9.73 -4.43 2.56
CA PHE A 38 8.58 -3.71 2.01
C PHE A 38 8.65 -3.71 0.47
N THR A 39 7.60 -4.17 -0.20
CA THR A 39 7.64 -4.35 -1.65
C THR A 39 7.60 -3.02 -2.38
N THR A 40 8.67 -2.70 -3.12
CA THR A 40 8.70 -1.62 -4.10
C THR A 40 8.90 -2.21 -5.49
N ALA A 41 7.98 -1.91 -6.40
CA ALA A 41 8.02 -2.43 -7.76
C ALA A 41 7.69 -1.35 -8.78
N ALA A 42 8.06 -1.56 -10.03
CA ALA A 42 7.66 -0.72 -11.15
C ALA A 42 7.43 -1.59 -12.38
N LEU A 43 6.38 -1.30 -13.12
CA LEU A 43 6.01 -2.06 -14.31
C LEU A 43 7.11 -1.92 -15.38
N VAL A 44 7.56 -3.06 -15.90
CA VAL A 44 8.47 -3.15 -17.04
C VAL A 44 7.80 -3.92 -18.18
N LEU A 45 7.68 -3.29 -19.35
CA LEU A 45 7.07 -3.87 -20.54
C LEU A 45 8.10 -4.57 -21.44
N GLY A 46 9.27 -3.95 -21.60
CA GLY A 46 10.31 -4.30 -22.54
C GLY A 46 11.57 -4.81 -21.85
N ASP A 47 12.15 -5.86 -22.39
CA ASP A 47 13.42 -6.41 -21.95
C ASP A 47 14.62 -5.55 -22.37
N LYS A 48 14.52 -4.79 -23.47
CA LYS A 48 15.60 -3.88 -23.90
C LYS A 48 15.85 -2.73 -22.93
N THR A 49 14.79 -2.25 -22.27
CA THR A 49 14.81 -1.16 -21.31
C THR A 49 15.15 -1.64 -19.89
N PHE A 50 15.09 -2.94 -19.63
CA PHE A 50 15.37 -3.52 -18.32
C PHE A 50 16.85 -3.83 -18.11
N ASP A 51 17.43 -3.14 -17.15
CA ASP A 51 18.75 -3.42 -16.58
C ASP A 51 18.58 -3.61 -15.07
N ALA A 52 18.91 -4.79 -14.55
CA ALA A 52 18.61 -5.13 -13.16
C ALA A 52 19.36 -4.24 -12.16
N ALA A 53 20.60 -3.84 -12.47
CA ALA A 53 21.38 -2.97 -11.59
C ALA A 53 20.82 -1.55 -11.58
N GLN A 54 20.39 -1.03 -12.73
CA GLN A 54 19.70 0.27 -12.81
C GLN A 54 18.33 0.23 -12.13
N TYR A 55 17.56 -0.84 -12.34
CA TYR A 55 16.25 -1.01 -11.74
C TYR A 55 16.33 -1.14 -10.21
N GLY A 56 17.30 -1.93 -9.72
CA GLY A 56 17.52 -2.20 -8.30
C GLY A 56 17.90 -0.98 -7.46
N ARG A 57 18.30 0.14 -8.10
CA ARG A 57 18.48 1.43 -7.41
C ARG A 57 17.16 2.15 -7.12
N VAL A 58 16.07 1.72 -7.74
CA VAL A 58 14.75 2.34 -7.63
C VAL A 58 13.75 1.42 -6.96
N CYS A 59 13.73 0.14 -7.31
CA CYS A 59 12.73 -0.82 -6.82
C CYS A 59 13.40 -2.15 -6.49
N ASN A 60 12.93 -2.80 -5.44
CA ASN A 60 13.50 -4.08 -4.98
C ASN A 60 12.88 -5.32 -5.65
N THR A 61 11.73 -5.16 -6.33
CA THR A 61 11.02 -6.27 -6.98
C THR A 61 10.64 -5.91 -8.41
N LEU A 62 11.06 -6.72 -9.39
CA LEU A 62 10.65 -6.55 -10.79
C LEU A 62 9.16 -6.87 -10.96
N LEU A 63 8.37 -5.97 -11.54
CA LEU A 63 7.06 -6.34 -12.11
C LEU A 63 7.16 -6.53 -13.63
N ALA A 64 7.26 -7.79 -14.06
CA ALA A 64 7.30 -8.16 -15.47
C ALA A 64 5.88 -8.16 -16.09
N TRP A 65 5.56 -7.13 -16.87
CA TRP A 65 4.20 -6.95 -17.40
C TRP A 65 3.83 -7.94 -18.52
N LYS A 66 4.84 -8.46 -19.22
CA LYS A 66 4.70 -9.47 -20.27
C LYS A 66 5.50 -10.71 -19.88
N PRO A 67 5.02 -11.92 -20.18
CA PRO A 67 5.68 -13.17 -19.83
C PRO A 67 6.88 -13.47 -20.75
N ARG A 68 7.84 -12.54 -20.84
CA ARG A 68 9.07 -12.65 -21.65
C ARG A 68 10.17 -13.29 -20.80
N ASP A 69 10.73 -14.42 -21.26
CA ASP A 69 11.81 -15.10 -20.52
C ASP A 69 13.00 -14.20 -20.24
N SER A 70 13.34 -13.29 -21.16
CA SER A 70 14.46 -12.36 -20.99
C SER A 70 14.31 -11.42 -19.79
N LEU A 71 13.10 -11.06 -19.36
CA LEU A 71 12.88 -10.25 -18.16
C LEU A 71 13.19 -11.07 -16.90
N PHE A 72 12.58 -12.25 -16.78
CA PHE A 72 12.75 -13.14 -15.64
C PHE A 72 14.18 -13.66 -15.52
N ALA A 73 14.81 -14.03 -16.64
CA ALA A 73 16.20 -14.47 -16.67
C ALA A 73 17.16 -13.38 -16.18
N ARG A 74 16.93 -12.11 -16.54
CA ARG A 74 17.76 -11.00 -16.07
C ARG A 74 17.56 -10.68 -14.60
N ALA A 75 16.33 -10.78 -14.10
CA ALA A 75 16.06 -10.63 -12.67
C ALA A 75 16.71 -11.77 -11.87
N ALA A 76 16.52 -13.02 -12.30
CA ALA A 76 17.13 -14.19 -11.69
C ALA A 76 18.67 -14.12 -11.68
N ALA A 77 19.30 -13.69 -12.79
CA ALA A 77 20.75 -13.53 -12.87
C ALA A 77 21.32 -12.42 -11.96
N ALA A 78 20.45 -11.55 -11.43
CA ALA A 78 20.80 -10.48 -10.50
C ALA A 78 20.28 -10.74 -9.08
N ASP A 79 19.81 -11.96 -8.79
CA ASP A 79 19.16 -12.34 -7.53
C ASP A 79 18.01 -11.39 -7.11
N MET A 80 17.35 -10.79 -8.09
CA MET A 80 16.25 -9.84 -7.88
C MET A 80 14.91 -10.60 -7.83
N PRO A 81 14.10 -10.41 -6.77
CA PRO A 81 12.72 -10.88 -6.75
C PRO A 81 11.93 -10.35 -7.95
N TRP A 82 11.06 -11.18 -8.51
CA TRP A 82 10.20 -10.79 -9.61
C TRP A 82 8.77 -11.27 -9.39
N HIS A 83 7.86 -10.43 -9.86
CA HIS A 83 6.45 -10.70 -10.00
C HIS A 83 6.06 -10.75 -11.48
N GLY A 84 5.23 -11.74 -11.84
CA GLY A 84 4.66 -11.85 -13.19
C GLY A 84 3.23 -11.29 -13.27
N HIS A 85 2.77 -10.93 -14.47
CA HIS A 85 1.37 -10.57 -14.72
C HIS A 85 0.60 -11.72 -15.37
N ALA A 86 -0.29 -12.35 -14.60
CA ALA A 86 -1.16 -13.44 -15.01
C ALA A 86 -2.53 -12.91 -15.52
N LYS A 87 -2.62 -12.69 -16.83
CA LYS A 87 -3.88 -12.35 -17.53
C LYS A 87 -3.96 -13.14 -18.85
N PRO A 88 -5.07 -13.82 -19.19
CA PRO A 88 -5.13 -14.75 -20.33
C PRO A 88 -4.58 -14.20 -21.65
N ARG A 89 -4.91 -12.95 -21.99
CA ARG A 89 -4.43 -12.27 -23.21
C ARG A 89 -2.90 -12.25 -23.34
N ARG A 90 -2.15 -12.35 -22.23
CA ARG A 90 -0.68 -12.34 -22.23
C ARG A 90 -0.09 -13.68 -22.69
N PHE A 91 -0.85 -14.76 -22.59
CA PHE A 91 -0.40 -16.13 -22.84
C PHE A 91 -1.01 -16.72 -24.12
N ASN A 92 -2.12 -16.16 -24.60
CA ASN A 92 -2.81 -16.59 -25.81
C ASN A 92 -2.60 -15.53 -26.93
N PRO A 93 -1.52 -15.62 -27.73
CA PRO A 93 -1.28 -14.72 -28.86
C PRO A 93 -2.23 -14.99 -30.03
N GLY A 94 -2.28 -14.08 -31.01
CA GLY A 94 -3.13 -14.20 -32.20
C GLY A 94 -4.56 -13.69 -31.98
N ASP A 95 -5.41 -13.78 -33.00
CA ASP A 95 -6.73 -13.11 -33.05
C ASP A 95 -7.91 -13.97 -32.60
N ASP A 96 -7.64 -15.01 -31.80
CA ASP A 96 -8.68 -15.83 -31.20
C ASP A 96 -9.65 -14.96 -30.37
N PRO A 97 -10.97 -14.98 -30.67
CA PRO A 97 -11.98 -14.22 -29.93
C PRO A 97 -11.99 -14.48 -28.42
N GLU A 98 -11.63 -15.70 -27.99
CA GLU A 98 -11.64 -16.12 -26.59
C GLU A 98 -10.32 -15.89 -25.86
N ARG A 99 -9.28 -15.38 -26.53
CA ARG A 99 -7.93 -15.22 -25.95
C ARG A 99 -7.89 -14.44 -24.63
N ASN A 100 -8.86 -13.56 -24.42
CA ASN A 100 -8.96 -12.70 -23.24
C ASN A 100 -9.53 -13.42 -22.01
N VAL A 101 -10.22 -14.55 -22.20
CA VAL A 101 -10.92 -15.30 -21.13
C VAL A 101 -10.42 -16.73 -20.97
N ARG A 102 -9.58 -17.22 -21.88
CA ARG A 102 -9.09 -18.60 -21.86
C ARG A 102 -8.00 -18.84 -20.82
N PHE A 103 -8.39 -19.45 -19.69
CA PHE A 103 -7.47 -20.04 -18.72
C PHE A 103 -7.34 -21.57 -18.93
N GLY A 104 -6.34 -21.99 -19.70
CA GLY A 104 -6.10 -23.39 -20.06
C GLY A 104 -4.63 -23.81 -19.95
N ASN A 105 -4.30 -25.00 -20.46
CA ASN A 105 -2.96 -25.60 -20.33
C ASN A 105 -1.85 -24.71 -20.89
N VAL A 106 -2.08 -23.99 -21.99
CA VAL A 106 -1.09 -23.04 -22.54
C VAL A 106 -0.61 -22.02 -21.50
N MET A 107 -1.53 -21.39 -20.77
CA MET A 107 -1.18 -20.42 -19.72
C MET A 107 -0.56 -21.12 -18.51
N LYS A 108 -1.13 -22.25 -18.07
CA LYS A 108 -0.64 -23.02 -16.92
C LYS A 108 0.80 -23.52 -17.13
N ASP A 109 1.06 -24.12 -18.28
CA ASP A 109 2.38 -24.66 -18.64
C ASP A 109 3.40 -23.55 -18.79
N ARG A 110 2.99 -22.39 -19.35
CA ARG A 110 3.88 -21.24 -19.47
C ARG A 110 4.21 -20.61 -18.12
N ILE A 111 3.24 -20.44 -17.22
CA ILE A 111 3.51 -19.97 -15.85
C ILE A 111 4.45 -20.95 -15.14
N ARG A 112 4.18 -22.27 -15.23
CA ARG A 112 5.04 -23.29 -14.65
C ARG A 112 6.46 -23.21 -15.20
N GLN A 113 6.61 -23.12 -16.52
CA GLN A 113 7.91 -22.97 -17.15
C GLN A 113 8.67 -21.75 -16.61
N ILE A 114 8.04 -20.57 -16.57
CA ILE A 114 8.68 -19.34 -16.07
C ILE A 114 9.12 -19.53 -14.61
N GLN A 115 8.21 -20.03 -13.76
CA GLN A 115 8.43 -20.19 -12.33
C GLN A 115 9.52 -21.24 -12.01
N THR A 116 9.65 -22.30 -12.81
CA THR A 116 10.67 -23.35 -12.60
C THR A 116 12.00 -23.03 -13.27
N THR A 117 12.01 -22.25 -14.34
CA THR A 117 13.23 -21.92 -15.11
C THR A 117 13.98 -20.74 -14.50
N HIS A 118 13.27 -19.80 -13.88
CA HIS A 118 13.84 -18.56 -13.37
C HIS A 118 13.66 -18.47 -11.85
N ALA A 119 14.77 -18.48 -11.10
CA ALA A 119 14.75 -18.23 -9.66
C ALA A 119 14.21 -16.82 -9.34
N GLY A 120 13.72 -16.61 -8.10
CA GLY A 120 13.25 -15.30 -7.64
C GLY A 120 11.76 -14.99 -7.90
N GLY A 121 10.96 -15.95 -8.36
CA GLY A 121 9.53 -15.76 -8.58
C GLY A 121 8.73 -15.69 -7.28
N THR A 122 8.52 -14.48 -6.76
CA THR A 122 7.91 -14.28 -5.44
C THR A 122 6.44 -13.89 -5.49
N GLY A 123 5.88 -13.59 -6.66
CA GLY A 123 4.47 -13.23 -6.76
C GLY A 123 3.91 -13.11 -8.17
N TRP A 124 2.59 -12.98 -8.25
CA TRP A 124 1.83 -12.84 -9.49
C TRP A 124 0.72 -11.82 -9.31
N LEU A 125 0.75 -10.78 -10.14
CA LEU A 125 -0.41 -9.92 -10.36
C LEU A 125 -1.42 -10.69 -11.21
N VAL A 126 -2.51 -11.12 -10.61
CA VAL A 126 -3.62 -11.79 -11.29
C VAL A 126 -4.63 -10.75 -11.72
N TRP A 127 -4.73 -10.61 -13.04
CA TRP A 127 -5.66 -9.74 -13.72
C TRP A 127 -5.58 -8.26 -13.33
N ASP A 128 -5.03 -7.47 -14.24
CA ASP A 128 -5.07 -6.01 -14.17
C ASP A 128 -6.49 -5.47 -14.43
N GLU A 129 -7.02 -4.72 -13.44
CA GLU A 129 -8.31 -4.04 -13.44
C GLU A 129 -9.49 -4.94 -13.88
N PRO A 130 -9.75 -6.08 -13.19
CA PRO A 130 -10.83 -6.97 -13.59
C PRO A 130 -12.16 -6.27 -13.43
N GLN A 131 -13.01 -6.46 -14.43
CA GLN A 131 -14.43 -6.16 -14.34
C GLN A 131 -15.13 -7.31 -13.64
N ARG A 132 -16.29 -7.05 -13.02
CA ARG A 132 -17.06 -8.05 -12.28
C ARG A 132 -17.36 -9.33 -13.09
N THR A 133 -17.63 -9.21 -14.39
CA THR A 133 -17.86 -10.36 -15.28
C THR A 133 -16.60 -11.20 -15.52
N SER A 134 -15.41 -10.63 -15.36
CA SER A 134 -14.13 -11.32 -15.53
C SER A 134 -13.53 -11.89 -14.22
N MET A 135 -14.02 -11.44 -13.06
CA MET A 135 -13.51 -11.88 -11.75
C MET A 135 -13.54 -13.40 -11.54
N PRO A 136 -14.55 -14.17 -12.02
CA PRO A 136 -14.52 -15.63 -11.87
C PRO A 136 -13.29 -16.30 -12.52
N ILE A 137 -12.86 -15.82 -13.69
CA ILE A 137 -11.66 -16.36 -14.37
C ILE A 137 -10.39 -15.94 -13.61
N ALA A 138 -10.36 -14.70 -13.10
CA ALA A 138 -9.28 -14.25 -12.24
C ALA A 138 -9.19 -15.11 -10.95
N ALA A 139 -10.31 -15.52 -10.37
CA ALA A 139 -10.37 -16.42 -9.22
C ALA A 139 -9.78 -17.80 -9.55
N ASP A 140 -10.13 -18.38 -10.71
CA ASP A 140 -9.56 -19.66 -11.15
C ASP A 140 -8.04 -19.59 -11.34
N ILE A 141 -7.54 -18.50 -11.90
CA ILE A 141 -6.10 -18.24 -12.05
C ILE A 141 -5.43 -18.12 -10.67
N ALA A 142 -6.01 -17.29 -9.78
CA ALA A 142 -5.48 -17.03 -8.46
C ALA A 142 -5.39 -18.32 -7.62
N LYS A 143 -6.48 -19.10 -7.60
CA LYS A 143 -6.55 -20.40 -6.94
C LYS A 143 -5.49 -21.35 -7.47
N TRP A 144 -5.39 -21.50 -8.79
CA TRP A 144 -4.43 -22.42 -9.39
C TRP A 144 -2.97 -22.04 -9.09
N ILE A 145 -2.64 -20.74 -9.14
CA ILE A 145 -1.28 -20.27 -8.79
C ILE A 145 -0.97 -20.60 -7.32
N ARG A 146 -1.88 -20.32 -6.38
CA ARG A 146 -1.66 -20.65 -4.96
C ARG A 146 -1.49 -22.14 -4.72
N GLU A 147 -2.26 -22.99 -5.40
CA GLU A 147 -2.16 -24.45 -5.28
C GLU A 147 -0.84 -25.02 -5.84
N ASN A 148 -0.28 -24.40 -6.88
CA ASN A 148 0.91 -24.92 -7.57
C ASN A 148 2.21 -24.23 -7.12
N PHE A 149 2.12 -23.01 -6.59
CA PHE A 149 3.25 -22.19 -6.16
C PHE A 149 2.95 -21.56 -4.79
N PRO A 150 2.92 -22.36 -3.71
CA PRO A 150 2.50 -21.90 -2.38
C PRO A 150 3.40 -20.80 -1.79
N GLU A 151 4.60 -20.59 -2.31
CA GLU A 151 5.48 -19.49 -1.85
C GLU A 151 5.26 -18.16 -2.59
N ALA A 152 4.50 -18.17 -3.70
CA ALA A 152 4.25 -16.98 -4.51
C ALA A 152 3.03 -16.21 -3.99
N LEU A 153 3.19 -14.89 -3.78
CA LEU A 153 2.07 -14.00 -3.48
C LEU A 153 1.14 -13.90 -4.67
N VAL A 154 -0.17 -14.00 -4.46
CA VAL A 154 -1.17 -13.76 -5.50
C VAL A 154 -1.94 -12.49 -5.18
N TYR A 155 -1.88 -11.49 -6.04
CA TYR A 155 -2.53 -10.20 -5.79
C TYR A 155 -3.24 -9.67 -7.02
N THR A 156 -4.19 -8.75 -6.85
CA THR A 156 -4.95 -8.12 -7.95
C THR A 156 -5.10 -6.63 -7.70
N ASN A 157 -5.23 -5.84 -8.76
CA ASN A 157 -5.47 -4.40 -8.70
C ASN A 157 -6.80 -4.06 -9.39
N GLY A 158 -7.61 -3.24 -8.76
CA GLY A 158 -8.85 -2.70 -9.31
C GLY A 158 -8.71 -1.32 -9.96
N LEU A 159 -9.75 -0.91 -10.67
CA LEU A 159 -9.91 0.48 -11.12
C LEU A 159 -10.02 1.44 -9.92
N PRO A 160 -9.61 2.72 -10.05
CA PRO A 160 -9.88 3.73 -9.05
C PRO A 160 -11.36 4.15 -9.06
N MET A 161 -11.82 4.73 -7.97
CA MET A 161 -13.13 5.39 -7.92
C MET A 161 -13.20 6.55 -8.93
N GLY A 162 -14.34 6.69 -9.61
CA GLY A 162 -14.61 7.80 -10.53
C GLY A 162 -15.17 7.41 -11.90
N ALA A 163 -15.44 6.14 -12.15
CA ALA A 163 -16.07 5.71 -13.40
C ALA A 163 -17.46 6.36 -13.59
N ARG A 164 -17.68 6.95 -14.78
CA ARG A 164 -18.97 7.59 -15.15
C ARG A 164 -20.12 6.61 -15.34
N ARG A 165 -19.82 5.36 -15.71
CA ARG A 165 -20.82 4.31 -15.97
C ARG A 165 -20.52 3.09 -15.10
N PRO A 166 -21.51 2.50 -14.40
CA PRO A 166 -21.33 1.29 -13.61
C PRO A 166 -20.74 0.13 -14.41
N SER A 167 -21.07 0.03 -15.71
CA SER A 167 -20.52 -0.98 -16.62
C SER A 167 -19.00 -0.94 -16.79
N LYS A 168 -18.33 0.15 -16.40
CA LYS A 168 -16.86 0.18 -16.37
C LYS A 168 -16.28 -0.77 -15.31
N TYR A 169 -16.92 -0.86 -14.14
CA TYR A 169 -16.55 -1.79 -13.08
C TYR A 169 -17.19 -3.16 -13.28
N TYR A 170 -18.44 -3.19 -13.77
CA TYR A 170 -19.18 -4.44 -13.88
C TYR A 170 -18.76 -5.26 -15.12
N GLY A 171 -18.49 -4.60 -16.25
CA GLY A 171 -18.15 -5.20 -17.54
C GLY A 171 -19.29 -5.24 -18.54
N GLU A 172 -20.51 -5.07 -18.04
CA GLU A 172 -21.76 -4.92 -18.80
C GLU A 172 -22.72 -4.08 -17.95
N GLU A 173 -23.94 -3.83 -18.42
CA GLU A 173 -24.93 -3.14 -17.59
C GLU A 173 -25.28 -4.01 -16.37
N PRO A 174 -25.01 -3.53 -15.13
CA PRO A 174 -25.24 -4.33 -13.94
C PRO A 174 -26.74 -4.57 -13.73
N PRO A 175 -27.11 -5.71 -13.11
CA PRO A 175 -28.47 -5.94 -12.65
C PRO A 175 -28.96 -4.75 -11.79
N GLY A 176 -30.10 -4.18 -12.15
CA GLY A 176 -30.67 -3.01 -11.46
C GLY A 176 -29.97 -1.67 -11.77
N GLY A 177 -29.04 -1.62 -12.72
CA GLY A 177 -28.43 -0.39 -13.24
C GLY A 177 -27.47 0.32 -12.27
N LYS A 178 -27.14 -0.30 -11.13
CA LYS A 178 -26.25 0.27 -10.11
C LYS A 178 -25.18 -0.75 -9.71
N TYR A 179 -23.96 -0.28 -9.58
CA TYR A 179 -22.85 -1.07 -9.04
C TYR A 179 -21.85 -0.11 -8.38
N PRO A 180 -22.00 0.13 -7.06
CA PRO A 180 -21.21 1.12 -6.35
C PRO A 180 -19.77 0.65 -6.17
N TYR A 181 -18.87 1.61 -5.96
CA TYR A 181 -17.42 1.33 -5.93
C TYR A 181 -17.00 0.45 -4.75
N ASP A 182 -17.65 0.58 -3.59
CA ASP A 182 -17.39 -0.28 -2.45
C ASP A 182 -17.78 -1.74 -2.72
N GLN A 183 -18.89 -1.99 -3.41
CA GLN A 183 -19.25 -3.33 -3.87
C GLN A 183 -18.22 -3.87 -4.88
N TYR A 184 -17.72 -3.03 -5.80
CA TYR A 184 -16.68 -3.45 -6.73
C TYR A 184 -15.42 -3.93 -6.01
N VAL A 185 -14.94 -3.17 -5.02
CA VAL A 185 -13.76 -3.56 -4.24
C VAL A 185 -14.03 -4.78 -3.35
N GLN A 186 -15.23 -4.89 -2.77
CA GLN A 186 -15.64 -6.09 -2.02
C GLN A 186 -15.66 -7.33 -2.92
N ASP A 187 -16.18 -7.22 -4.14
CA ASP A 187 -16.22 -8.34 -5.10
C ASP A 187 -14.81 -8.75 -5.57
N LEU A 188 -13.86 -7.83 -5.69
CA LEU A 188 -12.45 -8.19 -5.94
C LEU A 188 -11.94 -9.14 -4.86
N VAL A 189 -12.23 -8.84 -3.59
CA VAL A 189 -11.79 -9.67 -2.47
C VAL A 189 -12.58 -10.98 -2.39
N ASP A 190 -13.90 -10.91 -2.41
CA ASP A 190 -14.76 -12.08 -2.17
C ASP A 190 -14.69 -13.11 -3.31
N ILE A 191 -14.53 -12.66 -4.55
CA ILE A 191 -14.55 -13.54 -5.73
C ILE A 191 -13.15 -14.00 -6.09
N ILE A 192 -12.18 -13.09 -6.22
CA ILE A 192 -10.82 -13.45 -6.64
C ILE A 192 -10.06 -14.11 -5.48
N GLN A 193 -10.39 -13.73 -4.24
CA GLN A 193 -9.71 -14.16 -3.02
C GLN A 193 -8.19 -13.99 -3.13
N PRO A 194 -7.69 -12.77 -3.40
CA PRO A 194 -6.26 -12.53 -3.50
C PRO A 194 -5.61 -12.54 -2.11
N ASP A 195 -4.30 -12.81 -2.05
CA ASP A 195 -3.48 -12.62 -0.85
C ASP A 195 -3.31 -11.13 -0.53
N VAL A 196 -3.36 -10.25 -1.55
CA VAL A 196 -3.33 -8.78 -1.42
C VAL A 196 -4.26 -8.14 -2.44
N VAL A 197 -5.05 -7.15 -2.01
CA VAL A 197 -5.89 -6.34 -2.92
C VAL A 197 -5.31 -4.95 -3.11
N GLY A 198 -5.37 -4.41 -4.32
CA GLY A 198 -4.93 -3.05 -4.60
C GLY A 198 -5.76 -2.35 -5.66
N PHE A 199 -5.25 -1.22 -6.13
CA PHE A 199 -5.85 -0.45 -7.23
C PHE A 199 -4.81 0.35 -8.00
N ASP A 200 -5.22 0.86 -9.15
CA ASP A 200 -4.49 1.83 -9.95
C ASP A 200 -4.99 3.24 -9.69
N LEU A 201 -4.09 4.19 -9.46
CA LEU A 201 -4.50 5.57 -9.22
C LEU A 201 -3.47 6.56 -9.76
N TYR A 202 -3.95 7.44 -10.63
CA TYR A 202 -3.13 8.44 -11.32
C TYR A 202 -3.73 9.85 -11.12
N PRO A 203 -3.37 10.58 -10.04
CA PRO A 203 -4.08 11.78 -9.65
C PRO A 203 -3.61 13.06 -10.36
N PHE A 204 -2.42 13.06 -11.00
CA PHE A 204 -1.77 14.28 -11.46
C PHE A 204 -2.06 14.61 -12.92
N LYS A 205 -2.73 15.74 -13.14
CA LYS A 205 -3.20 16.20 -14.46
C LYS A 205 -2.41 17.37 -15.02
N GLU A 206 -2.39 17.48 -16.35
CA GLU A 206 -1.62 18.50 -17.10
C GLU A 206 -2.05 19.95 -16.78
N ASP A 207 -3.33 20.15 -16.48
CA ASP A 207 -3.90 21.42 -16.01
C ASP A 207 -3.42 21.83 -14.60
N GLY A 208 -2.59 21.00 -13.95
CA GLY A 208 -2.10 21.22 -12.59
C GLY A 208 -3.05 20.67 -11.51
N GLY A 209 -4.20 20.13 -11.90
CA GLY A 209 -5.13 19.49 -10.98
C GLY A 209 -4.56 18.22 -10.35
N THR A 210 -4.85 18.05 -9.06
CA THR A 210 -4.67 16.79 -8.34
C THR A 210 -6.06 16.32 -7.91
N GLY A 211 -6.52 15.19 -8.46
CA GLY A 211 -7.81 14.60 -8.06
C GLY A 211 -7.79 14.14 -6.61
N ASN A 212 -8.92 14.22 -5.90
CA ASN A 212 -9.02 13.66 -4.55
C ASN A 212 -8.92 12.12 -4.61
N GLN A 213 -7.79 11.60 -4.15
CA GLN A 213 -7.47 10.17 -4.14
C GLN A 213 -8.03 9.41 -2.94
N PHE A 214 -8.32 10.09 -1.84
CA PHE A 214 -8.63 9.45 -0.56
C PHE A 214 -9.88 8.56 -0.54
N PRO A 215 -10.92 8.76 -1.36
CA PRO A 215 -12.04 7.82 -1.41
C PRO A 215 -11.60 6.41 -1.85
N THR A 216 -10.79 6.29 -2.90
CA THR A 216 -10.24 5.02 -3.39
C THR A 216 -9.38 4.35 -2.32
N VAL A 217 -8.49 5.15 -1.70
CA VAL A 217 -7.55 4.71 -0.66
C VAL A 217 -8.29 4.20 0.58
N ALA A 218 -9.27 4.97 1.08
CA ALA A 218 -10.02 4.65 2.30
C ALA A 218 -10.96 3.45 2.11
N ILE A 219 -11.62 3.34 0.95
CA ILE A 219 -12.51 2.22 0.64
C ILE A 219 -11.71 0.91 0.53
N THR A 220 -10.58 0.92 -0.19
CA THR A 220 -9.72 -0.27 -0.32
C THR A 220 -9.16 -0.70 1.03
N ARG A 221 -8.62 0.24 1.83
CA ARG A 221 -8.18 -0.03 3.21
C ARG A 221 -9.28 -0.69 4.03
N ARG A 222 -10.50 -0.13 4.03
CA ARG A 222 -11.62 -0.65 4.82
C ARG A 222 -12.00 -2.07 4.41
N VAL A 223 -12.10 -2.35 3.12
CA VAL A 223 -12.45 -3.69 2.61
C VAL A 223 -11.35 -4.70 2.94
N ALA A 224 -10.09 -4.34 2.72
CA ALA A 224 -8.95 -5.21 3.00
C ALA A 224 -8.79 -5.53 4.50
N LEU A 225 -8.93 -4.53 5.37
CA LEU A 225 -8.93 -4.73 6.83
C LEU A 225 -10.08 -5.64 7.28
N LYS A 226 -11.28 -5.46 6.72
CA LYS A 226 -12.43 -6.34 7.02
C LYS A 226 -12.17 -7.80 6.61
N ALA A 227 -11.44 -8.00 5.52
CA ALA A 227 -11.08 -9.32 5.02
C ALA A 227 -9.81 -9.91 5.67
N GLY A 228 -9.08 -9.12 6.47
CA GLY A 228 -7.85 -9.57 7.12
C GLY A 228 -6.68 -9.77 6.16
N ILE A 229 -6.64 -9.06 5.02
CA ILE A 229 -5.56 -9.13 4.02
C ILE A 229 -4.82 -7.79 3.87
N PRO A 230 -3.53 -7.80 3.48
CA PRO A 230 -2.81 -6.57 3.15
C PRO A 230 -3.34 -5.90 1.88
N TYR A 231 -2.93 -4.66 1.66
CA TYR A 231 -3.38 -3.86 0.52
C TYR A 231 -2.29 -2.95 -0.04
N TRP A 232 -2.21 -2.89 -1.38
CA TRP A 232 -1.17 -2.21 -2.16
C TRP A 232 -1.77 -1.20 -3.15
N ALA A 233 -0.92 -0.39 -3.79
CA ALA A 233 -1.35 0.53 -4.83
C ALA A 233 -0.37 0.58 -6.01
N ILE A 234 -0.92 0.80 -7.21
CA ILE A 234 -0.17 1.18 -8.40
C ILE A 234 -0.29 2.70 -8.58
N VAL A 235 0.84 3.39 -8.53
CA VAL A 235 0.94 4.85 -8.44
C VAL A 235 1.57 5.47 -9.69
N GLN A 236 1.26 6.74 -9.95
CA GLN A 236 1.75 7.47 -11.12
C GLN A 236 3.25 7.78 -11.02
N ALA A 237 4.02 7.42 -12.05
CA ALA A 237 5.41 7.83 -12.29
C ALA A 237 5.68 8.07 -13.79
N TYR A 238 4.64 8.48 -14.52
CA TYR A 238 4.68 8.65 -15.97
C TYR A 238 3.91 9.89 -16.40
N ARG A 239 4.15 10.28 -17.66
CA ARG A 239 3.37 11.27 -18.40
C ARG A 239 2.62 10.58 -19.53
N ASP A 240 1.38 10.99 -19.76
CA ASP A 240 0.60 10.63 -20.95
C ASP A 240 -0.29 11.81 -21.34
N GLU A 241 0.18 12.55 -22.33
CA GLU A 241 -0.47 13.73 -22.87
C GLU A 241 -1.86 13.40 -23.47
N GLY A 242 -2.01 12.25 -24.11
CA GLY A 242 -3.27 11.84 -24.73
C GLY A 242 -4.39 11.60 -23.72
N ARG A 243 -4.04 11.33 -22.46
CA ARG A 243 -5.00 11.20 -21.34
C ARG A 243 -4.90 12.33 -20.31
N GLY A 244 -4.12 13.37 -20.61
CA GLY A 244 -3.93 14.56 -19.78
C GLY A 244 -3.18 14.29 -18.47
N TYR A 245 -2.33 13.27 -18.39
CA TYR A 245 -1.49 12.98 -17.23
C TYR A 245 -0.13 13.65 -17.39
N ARG A 246 0.28 14.44 -16.39
CA ARG A 246 1.62 15.05 -16.33
C ARG A 246 2.61 14.15 -15.61
N MET A 247 3.91 14.38 -15.83
CA MET A 247 4.93 13.79 -14.96
C MET A 247 4.77 14.35 -13.53
N PRO A 248 4.74 13.51 -12.48
CA PRO A 248 4.80 13.98 -11.09
C PRO A 248 6.12 14.71 -10.81
N SER A 249 6.07 15.76 -10.00
CA SER A 249 7.27 16.32 -9.37
C SER A 249 7.73 15.46 -8.19
N GLU A 250 8.86 15.83 -7.58
CA GLU A 250 9.32 15.21 -6.34
C GLU A 250 8.26 15.29 -5.23
N SER A 251 7.70 16.48 -4.95
CA SER A 251 6.70 16.62 -3.88
C SER A 251 5.40 15.85 -4.18
N ASP A 252 5.01 15.75 -5.46
CA ASP A 252 3.84 14.97 -5.89
C ASP A 252 4.00 13.48 -5.59
N VAL A 253 5.11 12.87 -6.04
CA VAL A 253 5.30 11.42 -5.90
C VAL A 253 5.48 11.03 -4.43
N ARG A 254 6.15 11.88 -3.63
CA ARG A 254 6.26 11.70 -2.18
C ARG A 254 4.87 11.74 -1.54
N MET A 255 4.06 12.75 -1.82
CA MET A 255 2.70 12.88 -1.27
C MET A 255 1.83 11.67 -1.60
N GLN A 256 1.87 11.22 -2.85
CA GLN A 256 1.15 10.04 -3.31
C GLN A 256 1.53 8.80 -2.50
N VAL A 257 2.82 8.58 -2.23
CA VAL A 257 3.29 7.38 -1.51
C VAL A 257 3.14 7.49 0.01
N PHE A 258 3.59 8.57 0.64
CA PHE A 258 3.48 8.69 2.10
C PHE A 258 2.04 8.79 2.59
N SER A 259 1.11 9.34 1.78
CA SER A 259 -0.30 9.28 2.13
C SER A 259 -0.86 7.85 2.10
N LEU A 260 -0.36 6.96 1.24
CA LEU A 260 -0.67 5.53 1.28
C LEU A 260 -0.05 4.85 2.51
N LEU A 261 1.20 5.17 2.85
CA LEU A 261 1.83 4.64 4.07
C LEU A 261 1.07 5.04 5.34
N ALA A 262 0.60 6.29 5.42
CA ALA A 262 -0.24 6.76 6.52
C ALA A 262 -1.60 6.02 6.62
N HIS A 263 -2.07 5.45 5.51
CA HIS A 263 -3.24 4.57 5.49
C HIS A 263 -2.92 3.10 5.78
N GLY A 264 -1.64 2.71 5.90
CA GLY A 264 -1.19 1.34 6.19
C GLY A 264 -0.93 0.46 4.97
N TYR A 265 -0.72 1.05 3.79
CA TYR A 265 -0.36 0.29 2.60
C TYR A 265 1.04 -0.31 2.75
N THR A 266 1.18 -1.60 2.43
CA THR A 266 2.41 -2.37 2.66
C THR A 266 3.20 -2.71 1.39
N GLY A 267 2.84 -2.06 0.27
CA GLY A 267 3.53 -2.24 -1.00
C GLY A 267 3.11 -1.20 -2.03
N ILE A 268 4.08 -0.76 -2.83
CA ILE A 268 3.94 0.31 -3.82
C ILE A 268 4.47 -0.17 -5.16
N THR A 269 3.64 -0.08 -6.19
CA THR A 269 4.04 -0.33 -7.58
C THR A 269 3.96 0.95 -8.40
N TYR A 270 4.94 1.26 -9.24
CA TYR A 270 4.92 2.45 -10.09
C TYR A 270 4.53 2.11 -11.53
N PHE A 271 3.59 2.88 -12.08
CA PHE A 271 3.28 2.92 -13.51
C PHE A 271 3.96 4.17 -14.11
N THR A 272 5.07 4.07 -14.84
CA THR A 272 5.83 2.85 -15.22
C THR A 272 7.34 3.11 -15.13
N TYR A 273 8.15 2.05 -15.13
CA TYR A 273 9.61 2.16 -15.21
C TYR A 273 10.04 2.58 -16.62
N ASP A 274 9.63 1.81 -17.62
CA ASP A 274 9.94 2.03 -19.03
C ASP A 274 8.79 2.77 -19.75
N PRO A 275 8.98 3.32 -20.96
CA PRO A 275 7.97 4.17 -21.58
C PRO A 275 6.86 3.33 -22.24
N ALA A 276 6.11 2.59 -21.41
CA ALA A 276 5.05 1.68 -21.82
C ALA A 276 3.83 2.41 -22.41
N GLN A 277 3.55 3.63 -21.92
CA GLN A 277 2.43 4.47 -22.34
C GLN A 277 2.87 5.88 -22.78
N GLY A 278 3.92 6.41 -22.18
CA GLY A 278 4.52 7.70 -22.49
C GLY A 278 5.84 7.86 -21.73
N PRO A 279 6.41 9.07 -21.62
CA PRO A 279 7.62 9.30 -20.82
C PRO A 279 7.48 8.77 -19.39
N ALA A 280 8.52 8.10 -18.90
CA ALA A 280 8.53 7.33 -17.65
C ALA A 280 9.85 7.56 -16.89
N MET A 281 10.24 6.64 -16.00
CA MET A 281 11.50 6.74 -15.24
C MET A 281 12.73 6.64 -16.15
N VAL A 282 12.70 5.77 -17.16
CA VAL A 282 13.74 5.67 -18.19
C VAL A 282 13.16 5.83 -19.59
N ASP A 283 13.99 6.27 -20.53
CA ASP A 283 13.66 6.24 -21.96
C ASP A 283 14.00 4.88 -22.62
N ARG A 284 13.85 4.79 -23.93
CA ARG A 284 14.09 3.55 -24.69
C ARG A 284 15.57 3.17 -24.75
N GLU A 285 16.45 4.15 -24.53
CA GLU A 285 17.90 4.05 -24.49
C GLU A 285 18.43 3.81 -23.07
N ARG A 286 17.55 3.63 -22.08
CA ARG A 286 17.84 3.46 -20.65
C ARG A 286 18.41 4.70 -19.96
N LYS A 287 18.23 5.88 -20.52
CA LYS A 287 18.59 7.13 -19.84
C LYS A 287 17.53 7.45 -18.80
N ALA A 288 17.98 7.66 -17.56
CA ALA A 288 17.11 8.05 -16.46
C ALA A 288 16.58 9.49 -16.63
N ALA A 289 15.28 9.68 -16.43
CA ALA A 289 14.63 10.97 -16.30
C ALA A 289 14.63 11.45 -14.84
N PRO A 290 14.37 12.74 -14.52
CA PRO A 290 14.37 13.24 -13.14
C PRO A 290 13.51 12.42 -12.16
N ILE A 291 12.34 11.96 -12.59
CA ILE A 291 11.44 11.14 -11.76
C ILE A 291 12.08 9.84 -11.27
N TYR A 292 13.03 9.25 -12.03
CA TYR A 292 13.80 8.08 -11.60
C TYR A 292 14.53 8.34 -10.29
N TYR A 293 15.21 9.49 -10.18
CA TYR A 293 16.00 9.85 -9.00
C TYR A 293 15.10 10.22 -7.82
N HIS A 294 13.97 10.90 -8.07
CA HIS A 294 12.99 11.18 -7.03
C HIS A 294 12.41 9.89 -6.44
N VAL A 295 12.07 8.92 -7.28
CA VAL A 295 11.53 7.62 -6.84
C VAL A 295 12.60 6.78 -6.16
N ALA A 296 13.85 6.80 -6.64
CA ALA A 296 14.97 6.10 -5.99
C ALA A 296 15.18 6.57 -4.54
N GLN A 297 15.24 7.89 -4.34
CA GLN A 297 15.40 8.46 -3.00
C GLN A 297 14.17 8.18 -2.13
N LEU A 298 12.97 8.37 -2.67
CA LEU A 298 11.72 8.06 -1.97
C LEU A 298 11.67 6.59 -1.54
N ASN A 299 11.97 5.65 -2.41
CA ASN A 299 11.86 4.22 -2.09
C ASN A 299 12.90 3.78 -1.06
N HIS A 300 14.08 4.41 -1.00
CA HIS A 300 15.02 4.18 0.10
C HIS A 300 14.39 4.55 1.46
N GLU A 301 13.70 5.69 1.52
CA GLU A 301 12.99 6.13 2.74
C GLU A 301 11.78 5.23 3.07
N VAL A 302 11.03 4.81 2.05
CA VAL A 302 9.88 3.90 2.18
C VAL A 302 10.31 2.54 2.70
N GLU A 303 11.42 1.98 2.20
CA GLU A 303 11.95 0.70 2.66
C GLU A 303 12.39 0.77 4.13
N ASN A 304 13.05 1.87 4.52
CA ASN A 304 13.48 2.12 5.89
C ASN A 304 12.30 2.16 6.88
N VAL A 305 11.24 2.91 6.57
CA VAL A 305 10.02 2.98 7.39
C VAL A 305 9.21 1.68 7.30
N GLY A 306 9.23 1.05 6.12
CA GLY A 306 8.54 -0.18 5.80
C GLY A 306 8.98 -1.39 6.63
N GLN A 307 10.20 -1.36 7.17
CA GLN A 307 10.72 -2.37 8.12
C GLN A 307 9.74 -2.61 9.27
N ALA A 308 9.20 -1.53 9.85
CA ALA A 308 8.23 -1.58 10.93
C ALA A 308 6.78 -1.60 10.40
N LEU A 309 6.47 -0.75 9.41
CA LEU A 309 5.08 -0.58 8.93
C LEU A 309 4.42 -1.89 8.48
N ARG A 310 5.20 -2.84 7.93
CA ARG A 310 4.70 -4.16 7.51
C ARG A 310 4.18 -5.06 8.65
N PHE A 311 4.45 -4.69 9.89
CA PHE A 311 3.94 -5.35 11.10
C PHE A 311 2.79 -4.59 11.75
N LEU A 312 2.44 -3.41 11.26
CA LEU A 312 1.46 -2.52 11.86
C LEU A 312 0.09 -2.65 11.17
N THR A 313 -0.97 -2.75 11.97
CA THR A 313 -2.35 -2.66 11.51
C THR A 313 -2.83 -1.22 11.58
N SER A 314 -3.28 -0.64 10.47
CA SER A 314 -3.87 0.70 10.50
C SER A 314 -5.22 0.70 11.21
N THR A 315 -5.38 1.55 12.22
CA THR A 315 -6.60 1.64 13.05
C THR A 315 -7.43 2.87 12.72
N ASP A 316 -6.81 4.00 12.40
CA ASP A 316 -7.51 5.25 12.10
C ASP A 316 -6.68 6.15 11.15
N VAL A 317 -7.34 7.06 10.42
CA VAL A 317 -6.67 8.07 9.59
C VAL A 317 -7.45 9.38 9.66
N ARG A 318 -6.75 10.47 9.99
CA ARG A 318 -7.33 11.80 10.19
C ARG A 318 -6.60 12.87 9.39
N ILE A 319 -7.27 14.00 9.18
CA ILE A 319 -6.71 15.19 8.54
C ILE A 319 -6.70 16.37 9.50
N VAL A 320 -5.56 17.05 9.61
CA VAL A 320 -5.44 18.37 10.22
C VAL A 320 -5.38 19.37 9.07
N PRO A 321 -6.51 20.01 8.71
CA PRO A 321 -6.51 20.99 7.64
C PRO A 321 -5.73 22.24 8.08
N CYS A 322 -4.97 22.86 7.18
CA CYS A 322 -4.46 24.20 7.44
C CYS A 322 -5.61 25.21 7.46
N ASN A 323 -5.38 26.34 8.11
CA ASN A 323 -6.36 27.41 8.22
C ASN A 323 -6.88 27.80 6.82
N GLY A 324 -8.20 27.81 6.66
CA GLY A 324 -8.88 28.10 5.38
C GLY A 324 -9.06 26.90 4.43
N ASN A 325 -8.43 25.76 4.69
CA ASN A 325 -8.68 24.53 3.94
C ASN A 325 -9.88 23.76 4.54
N SER A 326 -10.64 23.11 3.67
CA SER A 326 -11.64 22.12 4.06
C SER A 326 -11.03 20.72 3.98
N ALA A 327 -11.39 19.84 4.92
CA ALA A 327 -11.00 18.44 4.84
C ALA A 327 -11.49 17.82 3.52
N PRO A 328 -10.63 17.11 2.77
CA PRO A 328 -11.04 16.47 1.52
C PRO A 328 -12.18 15.47 1.74
N ALA A 329 -13.03 15.27 0.73
CA ALA A 329 -14.11 14.28 0.80
C ALA A 329 -13.58 12.88 1.15
N HIS A 330 -14.36 12.12 1.92
CA HIS A 330 -13.99 10.80 2.46
C HIS A 330 -12.80 10.81 3.43
N THR A 331 -12.45 11.97 3.98
CA THR A 331 -11.55 12.09 5.12
C THR A 331 -12.30 12.60 6.35
N VAL A 332 -11.72 12.41 7.52
CA VAL A 332 -12.29 12.91 8.78
C VAL A 332 -11.28 13.85 9.43
N PRO A 333 -11.69 15.07 9.83
CA PRO A 333 -10.83 15.95 10.59
C PRO A 333 -10.32 15.30 11.88
N TRP A 334 -9.09 15.59 12.25
CA TRP A 334 -8.52 15.14 13.51
C TRP A 334 -9.22 15.82 14.69
N ALA A 335 -9.40 15.07 15.78
CA ALA A 335 -9.87 15.56 17.05
C ALA A 335 -9.14 14.81 18.19
N PRO A 336 -9.07 15.38 19.41
CA PRO A 336 -8.48 14.70 20.56
C PRO A 336 -9.09 13.31 20.78
N GLY A 337 -8.25 12.31 21.04
CA GLY A 337 -8.65 10.91 21.18
C GLY A 337 -8.79 10.11 19.87
N ALA A 338 -8.52 10.73 18.71
CA ALA A 338 -8.41 10.01 17.44
C ALA A 338 -7.40 8.84 17.53
N GLY A 339 -7.68 7.74 16.82
CA GLY A 339 -6.89 6.51 16.90
C GLY A 339 -6.81 5.87 18.29
N GLY A 340 -7.66 6.29 19.24
CA GLY A 340 -7.57 5.88 20.64
C GLY A 340 -6.39 6.49 21.40
N GLU A 341 -5.62 7.39 20.78
CA GLU A 341 -4.43 7.99 21.37
C GLU A 341 -4.76 9.30 22.08
N SER A 342 -5.19 9.20 23.34
CA SER A 342 -5.57 10.37 24.16
C SER A 342 -4.39 11.22 24.61
N ARG A 343 -3.14 10.74 24.47
CA ARG A 343 -1.95 11.51 24.86
C ARG A 343 -1.58 12.58 23.83
N ILE A 344 -2.21 12.60 22.66
CA ILE A 344 -2.13 13.72 21.71
C ILE A 344 -3.29 14.68 21.98
N GLU A 345 -2.99 15.80 22.61
CA GLU A 345 -3.99 16.79 23.05
C GLU A 345 -4.35 17.79 21.94
N ALA A 346 -3.39 18.14 21.07
CA ALA A 346 -3.61 19.01 19.93
C ALA A 346 -2.60 18.77 18.82
N ILE A 347 -3.00 18.97 17.57
CA ILE A 347 -2.09 19.03 16.41
C ILE A 347 -2.39 20.31 15.64
N SER A 348 -1.35 21.10 15.34
CA SER A 348 -1.49 22.32 14.54
C SER A 348 -0.35 22.51 13.55
N ILE A 349 -0.62 23.28 12.50
CA ILE A 349 0.36 23.70 11.50
C ILE A 349 0.81 25.13 11.85
N THR A 350 2.13 25.34 11.92
CA THR A 350 2.70 26.63 12.34
C THR A 350 2.46 27.74 11.30
N ASP A 351 2.64 27.42 10.01
CA ASP A 351 2.39 28.35 8.93
C ASP A 351 0.93 28.27 8.47
N THR A 352 0.13 29.24 8.90
CA THR A 352 -1.31 29.31 8.67
C THR A 352 -1.70 29.91 7.32
N ALA A 353 -0.75 30.25 6.43
CA ALA A 353 -1.11 30.73 5.10
C ALA A 353 -1.78 29.59 4.29
N PRO A 354 -3.04 29.78 3.83
CA PRO A 354 -3.77 28.74 3.11
C PRO A 354 -3.07 28.42 1.78
N ALA A 355 -2.95 27.14 1.47
CA ALA A 355 -2.60 26.67 0.14
C ALA A 355 -3.25 25.30 -0.11
N PRO A 356 -3.62 24.98 -1.37
CA PRO A 356 -4.17 23.68 -1.70
C PRO A 356 -3.25 22.56 -1.22
N TRP A 357 -3.86 21.55 -0.58
CA TRP A 357 -3.18 20.39 -0.03
C TRP A 357 -2.14 20.68 1.06
N LYS A 358 -2.04 21.91 1.57
CA LYS A 358 -1.18 22.23 2.72
C LYS A 358 -1.82 21.74 4.01
N ASP A 359 -2.14 20.46 4.08
CA ASP A 359 -2.77 19.80 5.20
C ASP A 359 -1.82 18.73 5.75
N VAL A 360 -2.11 18.25 6.96
CA VAL A 360 -1.39 17.13 7.56
C VAL A 360 -2.32 15.94 7.66
N MET A 361 -1.85 14.79 7.21
CA MET A 361 -2.52 13.51 7.44
C MET A 361 -1.89 12.80 8.63
N VAL A 362 -2.72 12.21 9.47
CA VAL A 362 -2.31 11.47 10.67
C VAL A 362 -2.85 10.06 10.58
N GLY A 363 -1.98 9.09 10.34
CA GLY A 363 -2.28 7.66 10.37
C GLY A 363 -2.02 7.10 11.77
N PHE A 364 -2.92 6.27 12.28
CA PHE A 364 -2.78 5.57 13.55
C PHE A 364 -2.69 4.07 13.32
N PHE A 365 -1.86 3.41 14.12
CA PHE A 365 -1.58 2.00 13.98
C PHE A 365 -1.41 1.29 15.32
N GLU A 366 -1.57 -0.02 15.27
CA GLU A 366 -1.30 -0.95 16.38
C GLU A 366 -0.44 -2.13 15.88
N ASP A 367 0.52 -2.60 16.67
CA ASP A 367 1.22 -3.86 16.42
C ASP A 367 0.53 -5.05 17.12
N ASP A 368 1.08 -6.26 16.96
CA ASP A 368 0.49 -7.48 17.55
C ASP A 368 0.53 -7.50 19.09
N ASP A 369 1.38 -6.68 19.70
CA ASP A 369 1.48 -6.50 21.16
C ASP A 369 0.53 -5.42 21.69
N GLY A 370 -0.28 -4.81 20.83
CA GLY A 370 -1.18 -3.71 21.20
C GLY A 370 -0.49 -2.36 21.39
N ARG A 371 0.78 -2.21 20.98
CA ARG A 371 1.52 -0.95 21.07
C ARG A 371 1.07 -0.04 19.93
N ARG A 372 1.01 1.26 20.21
CA ARG A 372 0.43 2.26 19.30
C ARG A 372 1.48 3.13 18.62
N TYR A 373 1.23 3.40 17.34
CA TYR A 373 2.11 4.18 16.48
C TYR A 373 1.31 5.25 15.72
N VAL A 374 1.98 6.33 15.36
CA VAL A 374 1.37 7.45 14.62
C VAL A 374 2.27 7.85 13.46
N MET A 375 1.75 7.92 12.25
CA MET A 375 2.45 8.52 11.11
C MET A 375 1.89 9.92 10.84
N VAL A 376 2.76 10.93 10.87
CA VAL A 376 2.40 12.32 10.54
C VAL A 376 2.95 12.64 9.16
N THR A 377 2.07 13.01 8.23
CA THR A 377 2.41 13.19 6.80
C THR A 377 2.01 14.57 6.32
N ASN A 378 2.96 15.28 5.72
CA ASN A 378 2.74 16.53 5.02
C ASN A 378 2.11 16.26 3.64
N LEU A 379 0.89 16.75 3.40
CA LEU A 379 0.22 16.59 2.10
C LEU A 379 0.59 17.69 1.10
N TRP A 380 1.36 18.70 1.49
CA TRP A 380 1.67 19.84 0.62
C TRP A 380 2.57 19.43 -0.52
N HIS A 381 2.09 19.63 -1.74
CA HIS A 381 2.78 19.29 -2.98
C HIS A 381 2.38 20.28 -4.08
N GLY A 382 3.00 20.14 -5.26
CA GLY A 382 2.53 20.86 -6.43
C GLY A 382 3.31 20.55 -7.69
N LYS A 383 2.71 20.90 -8.84
CA LYS A 383 3.35 20.76 -10.15
C LYS A 383 4.72 21.45 -10.15
N GLY A 384 5.76 20.69 -10.48
CA GLY A 384 7.13 21.17 -10.58
C GLY A 384 7.83 21.48 -9.24
N ALA A 385 7.19 21.24 -8.09
CA ALA A 385 7.76 21.59 -6.79
C ALA A 385 8.63 20.46 -6.22
N ALA A 386 9.81 20.82 -5.73
CA ALA A 386 10.66 19.98 -4.92
C ALA A 386 10.10 19.85 -3.48
N ALA A 387 10.50 18.80 -2.77
CA ALA A 387 10.01 18.56 -1.41
C ALA A 387 10.43 19.68 -0.44
N HIS A 388 11.66 20.19 -0.56
CA HIS A 388 12.18 21.26 0.31
C HIS A 388 11.48 22.61 0.12
N GLU A 389 10.76 22.82 -0.99
CA GLU A 389 10.00 24.04 -1.28
C GLU A 389 8.61 24.03 -0.64
N ARG A 390 8.17 22.88 -0.12
CA ARG A 390 6.83 22.68 0.47
C ARG A 390 6.88 22.18 1.92
N PRO A 391 7.73 22.75 2.81
CA PRO A 391 7.84 22.26 4.17
C PRO A 391 6.58 22.60 4.98
N ILE A 392 6.17 21.71 5.87
CA ILE A 392 5.20 22.01 6.92
C ILE A 392 5.87 21.75 8.27
N THR A 393 5.80 22.73 9.17
CA THR A 393 6.12 22.54 10.59
C THR A 393 4.84 22.24 11.37
N VAL A 394 4.77 21.01 11.88
CA VAL A 394 3.69 20.48 12.71
C VAL A 394 4.06 20.60 14.18
N ARG A 395 3.14 21.13 15.00
CA ARG A 395 3.24 21.16 16.45
C ARG A 395 2.24 20.18 17.03
N ILE A 396 2.74 19.23 17.81
CA ILE A 396 1.95 18.19 18.47
C ILE A 396 2.04 18.44 19.97
N ARG A 397 0.93 18.88 20.56
CA ARG A 397 0.81 18.99 22.02
C ARG A 397 0.54 17.61 22.59
N LEU A 398 1.34 17.22 23.55
CA LEU A 398 1.33 15.92 24.18
C LEU A 398 1.01 16.06 25.67
N ALA A 399 0.40 15.01 26.23
CA ALA A 399 0.18 14.90 27.66
C ALA A 399 1.49 15.05 28.44
N ASN A 400 1.40 15.63 29.63
CA ASN A 400 2.57 16.03 30.43
C ASN A 400 3.52 14.87 30.80
N ASP A 401 3.05 13.63 30.79
CA ASP A 401 3.82 12.42 31.07
C ASP A 401 4.68 11.95 29.87
N VAL A 402 4.37 12.40 28.65
CA VAL A 402 5.14 12.07 27.45
C VAL A 402 6.36 12.99 27.35
N LYS A 403 7.53 12.47 27.77
CA LYS A 403 8.81 13.23 27.72
C LYS A 403 9.61 13.01 26.44
N HIS A 404 9.39 11.87 25.78
CA HIS A 404 10.09 11.48 24.56
C HIS A 404 9.11 10.89 23.55
N VAL A 405 9.45 11.06 22.27
CA VAL A 405 8.78 10.43 21.15
C VAL A 405 9.83 9.73 20.31
N GLY A 406 9.68 8.42 20.12
CA GLY A 406 10.48 7.68 19.17
C GLY A 406 10.09 8.05 17.75
N ARG A 407 11.07 8.28 16.88
CA ARG A 407 10.89 8.39 15.44
C ARG A 407 11.68 7.26 14.77
N LEU A 408 11.07 6.57 13.82
CA LEU A 408 11.81 5.72 12.90
C LEU A 408 12.36 6.63 11.80
N ALA A 409 13.66 6.95 11.86
CA ALA A 409 14.29 7.88 10.93
C ALA A 409 14.29 7.28 9.52
N ARG A 410 13.47 7.84 8.63
CA ARG A 410 13.29 7.37 7.25
C ARG A 410 14.59 7.40 6.44
N GLU A 411 15.54 8.28 6.78
CA GLU A 411 16.84 8.36 6.10
C GLU A 411 17.79 7.22 6.45
N THR A 412 17.66 6.63 7.65
CA THR A 412 18.65 5.66 8.17
C THR A 412 18.04 4.30 8.52
N GLY A 413 16.71 4.21 8.61
CA GLY A 413 16.00 3.02 9.07
C GLY A 413 16.22 2.72 10.55
N ARG A 414 16.77 3.67 11.34
CA ARG A 414 17.05 3.48 12.76
C ARG A 414 16.07 4.24 13.64
N PRO A 415 15.65 3.66 14.76
CA PRO A 415 14.90 4.40 15.77
C PRO A 415 15.77 5.48 16.43
N GLU A 416 15.17 6.62 16.71
CA GLU A 416 15.78 7.71 17.46
C GLU A 416 14.76 8.36 18.42
N LEU A 417 15.24 9.01 19.47
CA LEU A 417 14.41 9.69 20.45
C LEU A 417 14.39 11.20 20.19
N LEU A 418 13.20 11.73 19.98
CA LEU A 418 12.91 13.15 19.93
C LEU A 418 12.52 13.65 21.32
N VAL A 419 13.02 14.84 21.68
CA VAL A 419 12.72 15.49 22.97
C VAL A 419 11.45 16.32 22.85
N VAL A 420 10.51 16.10 23.77
CA VAL A 420 9.32 16.93 23.92
C VAL A 420 9.68 18.13 24.80
N ARG A 421 9.49 19.36 24.31
CA ARG A 421 9.79 20.60 25.03
C ARG A 421 8.50 21.31 25.38
N ASP A 422 8.30 21.62 26.65
CA ASP A 422 7.11 22.30 27.16
C ASP A 422 5.79 21.63 26.72
N GLY A 423 5.78 20.29 26.73
CA GLY A 423 4.64 19.47 26.30
C GLY A 423 4.38 19.49 24.80
N VAL A 424 5.32 19.97 23.98
CA VAL A 424 5.17 20.05 22.52
C VAL A 424 6.32 19.34 21.81
N LEU A 425 5.96 18.47 20.86
CA LEU A 425 6.87 17.99 19.83
C LEU A 425 6.69 18.84 18.58
N GLU A 426 7.80 19.33 18.02
CA GLU A 426 7.80 20.08 16.75
C GLU A 426 8.51 19.26 15.68
N LEU A 427 7.86 19.10 14.52
CA LEU A 427 8.35 18.34 13.38
C LEU A 427 8.27 19.17 12.11
N THR A 428 9.37 19.34 11.39
CA THR A 428 9.35 19.93 10.05
C THR A 428 9.48 18.82 9.00
N LEU A 429 8.42 18.65 8.22
CA LEU A 429 8.30 17.61 7.20
C LEU A 429 8.46 18.24 5.80
N PRO A 430 9.34 17.73 4.93
CA PRO A 430 9.38 18.11 3.52
C PRO A 430 8.04 17.83 2.82
N GLY A 431 7.81 18.49 1.70
CA GLY A 431 6.63 18.29 0.85
C GLY A 431 6.35 16.83 0.56
N GLY A 432 5.12 16.41 0.78
CA GLY A 432 4.69 15.04 0.53
C GLY A 432 5.33 13.98 1.42
N THR A 433 6.00 14.32 2.51
CA THR A 433 6.78 13.35 3.33
C THR A 433 6.11 13.09 4.67
N GLY A 434 6.33 11.92 5.26
CA GLY A 434 5.85 11.59 6.59
C GLY A 434 6.88 10.92 7.50
N ASP A 435 6.66 11.02 8.81
CA ASP A 435 7.45 10.38 9.86
C ASP A 435 6.58 9.41 10.65
N LEU A 436 7.09 8.19 10.89
CA LEU A 436 6.47 7.19 11.78
C LEU A 436 7.01 7.38 13.21
N LEU A 437 6.09 7.52 14.14
CA LEU A 437 6.34 7.92 15.52
C LEU A 437 5.75 6.92 16.52
N ARG A 438 6.33 6.89 17.71
CA ARG A 438 5.80 6.19 18.88
C ARG A 438 5.97 7.06 20.13
N LEU A 439 4.90 7.21 20.92
CA LEU A 439 4.96 8.02 22.14
C LEU A 439 5.56 7.21 23.29
N GLY A 440 6.56 7.77 23.97
CA GLY A 440 7.16 7.22 25.20
C GLY A 440 8.51 6.53 25.02
N ASP A 441 8.75 5.85 23.90
CA ASP A 441 10.04 5.22 23.58
C ASP A 441 10.24 5.10 22.05
N ALA A 442 11.38 4.53 21.63
CA ALA A 442 11.76 4.31 20.24
C ALA A 442 11.82 2.83 19.86
N THR A 443 10.89 2.03 20.38
CA THR A 443 10.73 0.62 19.97
C THR A 443 9.84 0.53 18.73
N PHE A 444 10.26 -0.24 17.73
CA PHE A 444 9.49 -0.46 16.50
C PHE A 444 9.57 -1.94 16.12
N PRO A 445 8.45 -2.57 15.72
CA PRO A 445 8.44 -3.99 15.40
C PRO A 445 9.34 -4.28 14.19
N GLY A 446 9.96 -5.45 14.18
CA GLY A 446 10.91 -5.84 13.14
C GLY A 446 12.29 -5.17 13.25
N LEU A 447 12.50 -4.30 14.24
CA LEU A 447 13.79 -3.63 14.53
C LEU A 447 14.30 -3.91 15.95
N GLU A 448 13.60 -4.77 16.70
CA GLU A 448 14.08 -5.25 18.00
C GLU A 448 15.29 -6.19 17.81
N PRO A 449 16.28 -6.15 18.72
CA PRO A 449 17.58 -6.81 18.56
C PRO A 449 17.55 -8.34 18.52
#